data_AF-H5ZVZ1-F1
#
_entry.id   AF-H5ZVZ1-F1
#
_cell.length_a   1.000
_cell.length_b   1.000
_cell.length_c   1.000
_cell.angle_alpha   90.00
_cell.angle_beta   90.00
_cell.angle_gamma   90.00
#
_symmetry.space_group_name_H-M   'P 1'
#
loop_
_entity.id
_entity.type
_entity.pdbx_description
1 polymer ?
#
loop_
_entity_poly.entity_id
_entity_poly.type
_entity_poly.pdbx_seq_one_letter_code
_entity_poly.pdbx_strand_id
1 'polypeptide(L)'
;CRVSPMNHRVILGEHDRNYNSEPIQVKSIARAITHPYYNSNNFNNDITLLRLSSPVQMTTRVSPVCLASSSTSIPSGTKCVTTGWGRTGQTSSPRYLQQTALPLLTPDQCKSYWGYNRI
;
A
#
# COMPACT_ATOMS: atom_id res chain seq x y z
N CYS A 1 -3.52 -8.40 -8.52
CA CYS A 1 -2.13 -8.57 -9.00
C CYS A 1 -1.55 -9.87 -8.48
N ARG A 2 -1.02 -10.77 -9.34
CA ARG A 2 -0.33 -11.99 -8.88
C ARG A 2 1.15 -11.66 -8.62
N VAL A 3 1.54 -11.54 -7.35
CA VAL A 3 2.93 -11.33 -6.99
C VAL A 3 3.71 -12.62 -7.23
N SER A 4 4.77 -12.57 -8.04
CA SER A 4 5.63 -13.71 -8.31
C SER A 4 6.87 -13.66 -7.41
N PRO A 5 7.08 -14.66 -6.54
CA PRO A 5 8.36 -14.85 -5.85
C PRO A 5 9.50 -14.91 -6.86
N MET A 6 10.68 -14.40 -6.50
CA MET A 6 11.88 -14.28 -7.35
C MET A 6 11.83 -13.23 -8.49
N ASN A 7 10.66 -12.98 -9.11
CA ASN A 7 10.53 -11.97 -10.18
C ASN A 7 10.23 -10.56 -9.66
N HIS A 8 9.60 -10.47 -8.48
CA HIS A 8 9.35 -9.19 -7.82
C HIS A 8 10.27 -8.97 -6.62
N ARG A 9 10.52 -7.69 -6.33
CA ARG A 9 11.35 -7.23 -5.21
C ARG A 9 10.59 -6.20 -4.38
N VAL A 10 10.92 -6.11 -3.10
CA VAL A 10 10.47 -5.06 -2.19
C VAL A 10 11.64 -4.10 -1.97
N ILE A 11 11.41 -2.81 -2.15
CA ILE A 11 12.38 -1.74 -1.93
C ILE A 11 11.91 -0.93 -0.74
N LEU A 12 12.76 -0.78 0.28
CA LEU A 12 12.46 -0.03 1.50
C LEU A 12 13.37 1.19 1.61
N GLY A 13 12.86 2.28 2.20
CA GLY A 13 13.60 3.52 2.43
C GLY A 13 13.73 4.44 1.22
N GLU A 14 13.03 4.12 0.13
CA GLU A 14 13.00 4.85 -1.14
C GLU A 14 12.16 6.14 -1.04
N HIS A 15 12.67 7.24 -1.60
CA HIS A 15 11.98 8.51 -1.80
C HIS A 15 12.10 8.99 -3.26
N ASP A 16 13.26 8.84 -3.90
CA ASP A 16 13.58 9.28 -5.25
C ASP A 16 13.83 8.12 -6.22
N ARG A 17 12.80 7.74 -6.99
CA ARG A 17 12.87 6.58 -7.89
C ARG A 17 13.80 6.73 -9.10
N ASN A 18 14.38 7.92 -9.33
CA ASN A 18 15.29 8.13 -10.45
C ASN A 18 16.76 8.00 -10.07
N TYR A 19 17.10 7.99 -8.78
CA TYR A 19 18.48 7.98 -8.30
C TYR A 19 18.69 7.04 -7.11
N ASN A 20 19.73 6.21 -7.19
CA ASN A 20 20.07 5.23 -6.13
C ASN A 20 21.03 5.82 -5.07
N SER A 21 20.91 7.10 -4.73
CA SER A 21 21.79 7.75 -3.74
C SER A 21 21.36 7.51 -2.29
N GLU A 22 20.14 7.04 -2.08
CA GLU A 22 19.58 6.82 -0.76
C GLU A 22 19.99 5.44 -0.21
N PRO A 23 20.12 5.28 1.12
CA PRO A 23 20.44 4.00 1.75
C PRO A 23 19.23 3.04 1.72
N ILE A 24 18.79 2.67 0.53
CA ILE A 24 17.66 1.77 0.29
C ILE A 24 18.02 0.33 0.61
N GLN A 25 17.00 -0.47 0.93
CA GLN A 25 17.13 -1.91 1.08
C GLN A 25 16.29 -2.63 0.04
N VAL A 26 16.94 -3.46 -0.78
CA VAL A 26 16.27 -4.28 -1.78
C VAL A 26 16.18 -5.72 -1.28
N LYS A 27 14.96 -6.26 -1.20
CA LYS A 27 14.68 -7.61 -0.70
C LYS A 27 13.92 -8.42 -1.73
N SER A 28 14.34 -9.67 -1.94
CA SER A 28 13.55 -10.64 -2.71
C SER A 28 12.39 -11.16 -1.86
N ILE A 29 11.32 -11.58 -2.54
CA ILE A 29 10.13 -12.18 -1.91
C ILE A 29 10.32 -13.69 -1.88
N ALA A 30 10.33 -14.27 -0.67
CA ALA A 30 10.39 -15.72 -0.48
C ALA A 30 9.01 -16.37 -0.65
N ARG A 31 7.95 -15.70 -0.21
CA ARG A 31 6.58 -16.21 -0.32
C ARG A 31 5.57 -15.08 -0.42
N ALA A 32 4.60 -15.22 -1.32
CA ALA A 32 3.37 -14.44 -1.33
C ALA A 32 2.25 -15.30 -0.73
N ILE A 33 1.51 -14.75 0.23
CA ILE A 33 0.41 -15.42 0.94
C ILE A 33 -0.83 -14.56 0.71
N THR A 34 -1.57 -14.88 -0.36
CA THR A 34 -2.84 -14.20 -0.68
C THR A 34 -3.94 -14.73 0.24
N HIS A 35 -4.85 -13.84 0.64
CA HIS A 35 -5.99 -14.22 1.46
C HIS A 35 -6.76 -15.39 0.83
N PRO A 36 -7.08 -16.46 1.59
CA PRO A 36 -7.68 -17.68 1.02
C PRO A 36 -9.06 -17.44 0.39
N TYR A 37 -9.77 -16.40 0.83
CA TYR A 37 -11.07 -15.99 0.31
C TYR A 37 -11.01 -14.76 -0.62
N TYR A 38 -9.84 -14.45 -1.18
CA TYR A 38 -9.75 -13.40 -2.20
C TYR A 38 -10.60 -13.74 -3.41
N ASN A 39 -11.43 -12.79 -3.86
CA ASN A 39 -12.26 -12.93 -5.04
C ASN A 39 -11.91 -11.85 -6.07
N SER A 40 -11.38 -12.27 -7.23
CA SER A 40 -10.95 -11.35 -8.28
C SER A 40 -12.10 -10.67 -9.03
N ASN A 41 -13.33 -11.17 -8.91
CA ASN A 41 -14.48 -10.59 -9.61
C ASN A 41 -15.05 -9.36 -8.89
N ASN A 42 -14.95 -9.32 -7.55
CA ASN A 42 -15.49 -8.23 -6.74
C ASN A 42 -14.47 -7.62 -5.76
N PHE A 43 -13.22 -8.07 -5.80
CA PHE A 43 -12.13 -7.61 -4.94
C PHE A 43 -12.36 -7.83 -3.44
N ASN A 44 -13.31 -8.70 -3.05
CA ASN A 44 -13.46 -9.06 -1.65
C ASN A 44 -12.18 -9.72 -1.13
N ASN A 45 -11.75 -9.29 0.05
CA ASN A 45 -10.52 -9.73 0.70
C ASN A 45 -9.25 -9.51 -0.15
N ASP A 46 -9.15 -8.36 -0.85
CA ASP A 46 -7.96 -7.98 -1.62
C ASP A 46 -6.77 -7.60 -0.70
N ILE A 47 -6.17 -8.62 -0.09
CA ILE A 47 -4.99 -8.50 0.77
C ILE A 47 -4.04 -9.68 0.53
N THR A 48 -2.75 -9.40 0.52
CA THR A 48 -1.68 -10.40 0.37
C THR A 48 -0.51 -10.03 1.28
N LEU A 49 0.00 -11.00 2.04
CA LEU A 49 1.22 -10.85 2.84
C LEU A 49 2.44 -11.30 2.03
N LEU A 50 3.51 -10.51 2.07
CA LEU A 50 4.78 -10.84 1.44
C LEU A 50 5.82 -11.17 2.51
N ARG A 51 6.27 -12.42 2.55
CA ARG A 51 7.42 -12.83 3.39
C ARG A 51 8.70 -12.55 2.62
N LEU A 52 9.52 -11.67 3.15
CA LEU A 52 10.85 -11.36 2.61
C LEU A 52 11.80 -12.54 2.80
N SER A 53 12.76 -12.69 1.90
CA SER A 53 13.80 -13.74 1.96
C SER A 53 14.80 -13.56 3.09
N SER A 54 14.97 -12.33 3.58
CA SER A 54 15.81 -12.00 4.73
C SER A 54 15.22 -10.82 5.52
N PRO A 55 15.51 -10.71 6.82
CA PRO A 55 15.12 -9.56 7.62
C PRO A 55 15.63 -8.23 7.05
N VAL A 56 14.87 -7.16 7.29
CA VAL A 56 15.28 -5.78 7.00
C VAL A 56 15.98 -5.17 8.21
N GLN A 57 16.89 -4.23 7.96
CA GLN A 57 17.49 -3.42 9.01
C GLN A 57 16.59 -2.22 9.30
N MET A 58 16.25 -1.99 10.57
CA MET A 58 15.48 -0.80 10.95
C MET A 58 16.39 0.42 10.95
N THR A 59 15.91 1.52 10.38
CA THR A 59 16.66 2.78 10.26
C THR A 59 15.71 3.95 10.42
N THR A 60 16.23 5.18 10.36
CA THR A 60 15.39 6.39 10.30
C THR A 60 14.48 6.46 9.06
N ARG A 61 14.73 5.64 8.04
CA ARG A 61 13.95 5.56 6.79
C ARG A 61 13.16 4.26 6.65
N VAL A 62 13.41 3.28 7.52
CA VAL A 62 12.78 1.95 7.47
C VAL A 62 12.26 1.62 8.86
N SER A 63 10.95 1.74 9.03
CA SER A 63 10.23 1.40 10.26
C SER A 63 8.89 0.74 9.92
N PRO A 64 8.38 -0.17 10.77
CA PRO A 64 7.06 -0.76 10.57
C PRO A 64 5.95 0.26 10.83
N VAL A 65 4.77 0.00 10.24
CA VAL A 65 3.53 0.69 10.59
C VAL A 65 2.76 -0.12 11.64
N CYS A 66 1.97 0.55 12.48
CA CYS A 66 1.08 -0.12 13.42
C CYS A 66 -0.07 -0.81 12.68
N LEU A 67 -0.49 -1.98 13.18
CA LEU A 67 -1.72 -2.63 12.74
C LEU A 67 -2.90 -2.12 13.57
N ALA A 68 -4.04 -1.89 12.91
CA ALA A 68 -5.29 -1.60 13.60
C ALA A 68 -5.78 -2.84 14.37
N SER A 69 -6.35 -2.65 15.55
CA SER A 69 -7.08 -3.72 16.26
C SER A 69 -8.41 -4.02 15.57
N SER A 70 -8.99 -5.20 15.81
CA SER A 70 -10.33 -5.54 15.32
C SER A 70 -11.44 -4.62 15.85
N SER A 71 -11.19 -3.94 16.97
CA SER A 71 -12.10 -2.97 17.59
C SER A 71 -11.82 -1.53 17.15
N THR A 72 -10.81 -1.29 16.30
CA THR A 72 -10.46 0.05 15.85
C THR A 72 -11.59 0.61 14.99
N SER A 73 -12.17 1.73 15.42
CA SER A 73 -13.12 2.52 14.65
C SER A 73 -12.51 3.89 14.38
N ILE A 74 -12.43 4.28 13.11
CA ILE A 74 -11.92 5.58 12.69
C ILE A 74 -13.12 6.44 12.32
N PRO A 75 -13.36 7.58 13.01
CA PRO A 75 -14.48 8.45 12.72
C PRO A 75 -14.49 8.96 11.27
N SER A 76 -15.69 9.17 10.72
CA SER A 76 -15.84 9.89 9.45
C SER A 76 -15.27 11.30 9.56
N GLY A 77 -14.69 11.81 8.47
CA GLY A 77 -14.03 13.10 8.44
C GLY A 77 -12.61 13.11 9.02
N THR A 78 -12.16 12.05 9.70
CA THR A 78 -10.75 11.92 10.10
C THR A 78 -9.86 12.01 8.86
N LYS A 79 -8.87 12.90 8.88
CA LYS A 79 -7.90 13.03 7.79
C LYS A 79 -6.91 11.87 7.84
N CYS A 80 -6.95 11.02 6.82
CA CYS A 80 -5.97 9.96 6.58
C CYS A 80 -4.98 10.41 5.52
N VAL A 81 -3.75 9.92 5.58
CA VAL A 81 -2.71 10.21 4.58
C VAL A 81 -2.54 9.01 3.67
N THR A 82 -2.58 9.25 2.37
CA THR A 82 -2.14 8.29 1.36
C THR A 82 -0.85 8.77 0.73
N THR A 83 0.07 7.85 0.46
CA THR A 83 1.39 8.13 -0.08
C THR A 83 1.70 7.24 -1.27
N GLY A 84 2.45 7.74 -2.23
CA GLY A 84 2.96 6.91 -3.31
C GLY A 84 3.58 7.69 -4.45
N TRP A 85 4.04 6.95 -5.46
CA TRP A 85 4.51 7.49 -6.74
C TRP A 85 3.55 7.18 -7.89
N GLY A 86 2.28 6.96 -7.55
CA GLY A 86 1.21 6.82 -8.54
C GLY A 86 1.05 8.10 -9.37
N ARG A 87 0.44 7.99 -10.55
CA ARG A 87 0.11 9.14 -11.39
C ARG A 87 -0.79 10.12 -10.62
N THR A 88 -0.36 11.38 -10.48
CA THR A 88 -1.07 12.43 -9.73
C THR A 88 -1.88 13.40 -10.60
N GLY A 89 -1.98 13.13 -11.91
CA GLY A 89 -2.68 13.98 -12.89
C GLY A 89 -2.64 13.36 -14.29
N GLN A 90 -2.69 14.17 -15.35
CA GLN A 90 -2.60 13.67 -16.73
C GLN A 90 -1.17 13.27 -17.17
N THR A 91 -0.15 13.60 -16.37
CA THR A 91 1.27 13.45 -16.69
C THR A 91 1.86 12.09 -16.28
N SER A 92 3.19 11.95 -16.39
CA SER A 92 3.95 10.81 -15.86
C SER A 92 3.89 10.72 -14.34
N SER A 93 4.19 9.53 -13.79
CA SER A 93 4.37 9.33 -12.36
C SER A 93 5.49 10.22 -11.79
N PRO A 94 5.33 10.77 -10.57
CA PRO A 94 6.32 11.63 -9.96
C PRO A 94 7.61 10.88 -9.62
N ARG A 95 8.73 11.62 -9.63
CA ARG A 95 10.06 11.15 -9.22
C ARG A 95 10.12 10.91 -7.71
N TYR A 96 9.74 11.94 -6.95
CA TYR A 96 9.74 11.93 -5.48
C TYR A 96 8.43 11.40 -4.91
N LEU A 97 8.49 10.76 -3.74
CA LEU A 97 7.31 10.25 -3.03
C LEU A 97 6.34 11.40 -2.77
N GLN A 98 5.08 11.21 -3.15
CA GLN A 98 4.02 12.18 -2.88
C GLN A 98 3.14 11.72 -1.73
N GLN A 99 2.47 12.67 -1.09
CA GLN A 99 1.47 12.41 -0.08
C GLN A 99 0.29 13.37 -0.22
N THR A 100 -0.90 12.92 0.17
CA THR A 100 -2.07 13.79 0.29
C THR A 100 -2.91 13.36 1.49
N ALA A 101 -3.49 14.35 2.18
CA ALA A 101 -4.37 14.13 3.32
C ALA A 101 -5.82 14.27 2.86
N LEU A 102 -6.62 13.23 3.06
CA LEU A 102 -8.01 13.15 2.61
C LEU A 102 -8.92 12.77 3.78
N PRO A 103 -10.13 13.35 3.88
CA PRO A 103 -11.09 12.94 4.90
C PRO A 103 -11.63 11.54 4.59
N LEU A 104 -11.79 10.73 5.63
CA LEU A 104 -12.46 9.44 5.52
C LEU A 104 -13.95 9.66 5.26
N LEU A 105 -14.51 8.93 4.29
CA LEU A 105 -15.94 8.92 4.00
C LEU A 105 -16.63 7.76 4.71
N THR A 106 -17.92 7.91 5.02
CA THR A 106 -18.73 6.78 5.48
C THR A 106 -18.95 5.76 4.35
N PRO A 107 -19.28 4.49 4.67
CA PRO A 107 -19.66 3.52 3.66
C PRO A 107 -20.81 4.00 2.76
N ASP A 108 -21.82 4.66 3.32
CA ASP A 108 -22.97 5.17 2.54
C ASP A 108 -22.59 6.30 1.60
N GLN A 109 -21.72 7.21 2.03
CA GLN A 109 -21.15 8.24 1.16
C GLN A 109 -20.34 7.58 0.03
N CYS A 110 -19.55 6.56 0.32
CA CYS A 110 -18.76 5.89 -0.71
C CYS A 110 -19.67 5.18 -1.75
N LYS A 111 -20.74 4.54 -1.29
CA LYS A 111 -21.76 3.89 -2.14
C LYS A 111 -22.50 4.88 -3.02
N SER A 112 -22.78 6.10 -2.55
CA SER A 112 -23.46 7.11 -3.38
C SER A 112 -22.60 7.59 -4.56
N TYR A 113 -21.27 7.59 -4.43
CA TYR A 113 -20.36 7.93 -5.52
C TYR A 113 -20.07 6.76 -6.47
N TRP A 114 -19.90 5.54 -5.95
CA TRP A 114 -19.35 4.40 -6.72
C TRP A 114 -20.36 3.27 -6.99
N GLY A 115 -21.55 3.33 -6.38
CA GLY A 115 -22.62 2.34 -6.51
C GLY A 115 -22.53 1.20 -5.49
N TYR A 116 -23.70 0.71 -5.06
CA TYR A 116 -23.88 -0.33 -4.03
C TYR A 116 -23.32 -1.72 -4.41
N ASN A 117 -23.08 -1.98 -5.70
CA ASN A 117 -22.55 -3.26 -6.15
C ASN A 117 -21.01 -3.30 -6.15
N ARG A 118 -20.36 -2.18 -5.79
CA ARG A 118 -18.89 -2.04 -5.76
C ARG A 118 -18.33 -1.83 -4.35
N ILE A 119 -19.18 -1.47 -3.38
CA ILE A 119 -18.87 -1.20 -1.97
C ILE A 119 -20.05 -1.68 -1.12
#